data_AF-A0A5C7R613-F1
#
_entry.id   AF-A0A5C7R613-F1
#
_cell.length_a   1.000
_cell.length_b   1.000
_cell.length_c   1.000
_cell.angle_alpha   90.00
_cell.angle_beta   90.00
_cell.angle_gamma   90.00
#
_symmetry.space_group_name_H-M   'P 1'
#
loop_
_entity.id
_entity.type
_entity.pdbx_description
1 polymer ?
#
loop_
_entity_poly.entity_id
_entity_poly.type
_entity_poly.pdbx_seq_one_letter_code
_entity_poly.pdbx_strand_id
1 'polypeptide(L)'
;MSESTLRIRLPRLPHPDIFSNPELTIMVDDRSALLSYDPITKTGIIYNLAHHRWTITTPVDFQEFAATCALAGYAVRESKDSSRWLRACGATGIHEAPIGVRH
;
A
#
# COMPACT_ATOMS: atom_id res chain seq x y z
N MET A 1 5.34 37.51 -10.63
CA MET A 1 5.00 36.17 -11.16
C MET A 1 5.67 35.16 -10.26
N SER A 2 4.91 34.30 -9.57
CA SER A 2 5.48 33.30 -8.67
C SER A 2 6.04 32.15 -9.50
N GLU A 3 7.33 31.87 -9.35
CA GLU A 3 8.02 30.78 -10.04
C GLU A 3 7.56 29.45 -9.42
N SER A 4 6.81 28.65 -10.18
CA SER A 4 6.29 27.36 -9.71
C SER A 4 7.32 26.27 -10.03
N THR A 5 8.06 25.81 -9.02
CA THR A 5 9.05 24.74 -9.20
C THR A 5 8.36 23.37 -9.22
N LEU A 6 8.40 22.66 -10.34
CA LEU A 6 7.95 21.27 -10.42
C LEU A 6 9.00 20.34 -9.79
N ARG A 7 8.63 19.66 -8.69
CA ARG A 7 9.49 18.65 -8.06
C ARG A 7 9.18 17.27 -8.64
N ILE A 8 10.02 16.81 -9.57
CA ILE A 8 9.97 15.43 -10.06
C ILE A 8 10.66 14.54 -9.03
N ARG A 9 9.95 13.53 -8.52
CA ARG A 9 10.56 12.51 -7.65
C ARG A 9 11.03 11.34 -8.49
N LEU A 10 12.31 11.03 -8.41
CA LEU A 10 12.89 9.88 -9.10
C LEU A 10 12.36 8.58 -8.49
N PRO A 11 12.08 7.55 -9.30
CA PRO A 11 11.74 6.23 -8.79
C PRO A 11 12.85 5.70 -7.88
N ARG A 12 12.47 5.17 -6.71
CA ARG A 12 13.38 4.44 -5.83
C ARG A 12 13.08 2.96 -5.95
N LEU A 13 14.12 2.13 -6.00
CA LEU A 13 13.90 0.69 -5.87
C LEU A 13 13.36 0.39 -4.47
N PRO A 14 12.49 -0.63 -4.32
CA PRO A 14 12.12 -1.13 -3.00
C PRO A 14 13.36 -1.47 -2.18
N HIS A 15 13.32 -1.27 -0.86
CA HIS A 15 14.39 -1.76 0.00
C HIS A 15 14.49 -3.29 -0.12
N PRO A 16 15.70 -3.89 -0.24
CA PRO A 16 15.86 -5.33 -0.41
C PRO A 16 15.14 -6.17 0.67
N ASP A 17 15.07 -5.64 1.89
CA ASP A 17 14.45 -6.31 3.03
C ASP A 17 12.92 -6.32 3.01
N ILE A 18 12.26 -5.62 2.08
CA ILE A 18 10.79 -5.64 1.99
C ILE A 18 10.26 -7.08 1.82
N PHE A 19 11.00 -7.92 1.10
CA PHE A 19 10.63 -9.31 0.86
C PHE A 19 11.05 -10.24 2.01
N SER A 20 11.94 -9.78 2.87
CA SER A 20 12.40 -10.51 4.06
C SER A 20 11.48 -10.26 5.27
N ASN A 21 10.70 -9.17 5.26
CA ASN A 21 9.77 -8.84 6.33
C ASN A 21 8.32 -9.20 5.95
N PRO A 22 7.77 -10.33 6.43
CA PRO A 22 6.40 -10.72 6.11
C PRO A 22 5.35 -9.74 6.67
N GLU A 23 5.68 -8.94 7.69
CA GLU A 23 4.74 -7.97 8.26
C GLU A 23 4.47 -6.78 7.34
N LEU A 24 5.32 -6.56 6.32
CA LEU A 24 5.11 -5.51 5.30
C LEU A 24 4.23 -5.98 4.14
N THR A 25 3.75 -7.23 4.18
CA THR A 25 2.94 -7.83 3.11
C THR A 25 1.63 -8.38 3.65
N ILE A 26 0.56 -8.26 2.86
CA ILE A 26 -0.75 -8.83 3.17
C ILE A 26 -1.42 -9.40 1.92
N MET A 27 -2.19 -10.47 2.09
CA MET A 27 -3.07 -11.00 1.06
C MET A 27 -4.41 -10.25 1.08
N VAL A 28 -4.92 -9.88 -0.09
CA VAL A 28 -6.28 -9.34 -0.23
C VAL A 28 -7.33 -10.41 0.09
N ASP A 29 -8.55 -9.99 0.42
CA ASP A 29 -9.60 -10.88 0.93
C ASP A 29 -9.97 -12.02 -0.03
N ASP A 30 -10.07 -11.72 -1.32
CA ASP A 30 -10.38 -12.69 -2.38
C ASP A 30 -9.16 -13.51 -2.83
N ARG A 31 -7.99 -13.28 -2.22
CA ARG A 31 -6.71 -13.91 -2.53
C ARG A 31 -6.21 -13.69 -3.97
N SER A 32 -6.69 -12.64 -4.65
CA SER A 32 -6.27 -12.30 -6.02
C SER A 32 -4.92 -11.57 -6.10
N ALA A 33 -4.48 -10.95 -5.01
CA ALA A 33 -3.29 -10.11 -4.95
C ALA A 33 -2.56 -10.14 -3.60
N LEU A 34 -1.23 -10.02 -3.63
CA LEU A 34 -0.43 -9.62 -2.47
C LEU A 34 -0.15 -8.13 -2.54
N LEU A 35 -0.34 -7.43 -1.43
CA LEU A 35 -0.01 -6.02 -1.25
C LEU A 35 1.21 -5.93 -0.33
N SER A 36 2.25 -5.22 -0.75
CA SER A 36 3.39 -4.90 0.11
C SER A 36 3.63 -3.40 0.15
N TYR A 37 4.10 -2.90 1.27
CA TYR A 37 4.48 -1.50 1.39
C TYR A 37 5.76 -1.35 2.21
N ASP A 38 6.75 -0.70 1.63
CA ASP A 38 8.00 -0.35 2.31
C ASP A 38 7.94 1.11 2.82
N PRO A 39 7.85 1.34 4.13
CA PRO A 39 7.81 2.68 4.70
C PRO A 39 9.14 3.44 4.58
N ILE A 40 10.27 2.75 4.39
CA ILE A 40 11.61 3.37 4.30
C ILE A 40 11.76 4.07 2.95
N THR A 41 11.50 3.35 1.86
CA THR A 41 11.60 3.92 0.50
C THR A 41 10.32 4.55 0.01
N LYS A 42 9.21 4.41 0.75
CA LYS A 42 7.86 4.81 0.35
C LYS A 42 7.43 4.11 -0.93
N THR A 43 7.54 2.79 -0.93
CA THR A 43 7.29 1.98 -2.14
C THR A 43 6.11 1.06 -1.91
N GLY A 44 5.04 1.25 -2.68
CA GLY A 44 3.88 0.37 -2.72
C GLY A 44 4.02 -0.66 -3.83
N ILE A 45 3.67 -1.91 -3.52
CA ILE A 45 3.80 -3.04 -4.42
C ILE A 45 2.49 -3.83 -4.44
N ILE A 46 2.03 -4.15 -5.64
CA ILE A 46 0.89 -5.05 -5.87
C ILE A 46 1.38 -6.19 -6.73
N TYR A 47 1.28 -7.42 -6.23
CA TYR A 47 1.47 -8.62 -7.02
C TYR A 47 0.13 -9.28 -7.31
N ASN A 48 -0.32 -9.15 -8.56
CA ASN A 48 -1.54 -9.80 -9.02
C ASN A 48 -1.23 -11.27 -9.39
N LEU A 49 -1.87 -12.22 -8.67
CA LEU A 49 -1.61 -13.64 -8.84
C LEU A 49 -2.15 -14.19 -10.18
N ALA A 50 -3.31 -13.70 -10.63
CA ALA A 50 -3.94 -14.19 -11.87
C ALA A 50 -3.10 -13.87 -13.11
N HIS A 51 -2.37 -12.75 -13.10
CA HIS A 51 -1.59 -12.27 -14.23
C HIS A 51 -0.07 -12.39 -14.02
N HIS A 52 0.39 -12.90 -12.87
CA HIS A 52 1.81 -12.93 -12.50
C HIS A 52 2.50 -11.56 -12.67
N ARG A 53 1.79 -10.48 -12.37
CA ARG A 53 2.23 -9.11 -12.67
C ARG A 53 2.50 -8.32 -11.39
N TRP A 54 3.68 -7.71 -11.36
CA TRP A 54 4.08 -6.74 -10.35
C TRP A 54 3.74 -5.32 -10.81
N THR A 55 3.13 -4.54 -9.93
CA THR A 55 2.98 -3.09 -10.07
C THR A 55 3.69 -2.44 -8.90
N ILE A 56 4.65 -1.56 -9.19
CA ILE A 56 5.48 -0.88 -8.19
C ILE A 56 5.27 0.62 -8.37
N THR A 57 4.87 1.30 -7.29
CA THR A 57 4.67 2.74 -7.26
C THR A 57 5.61 3.35 -6.22
N THR A 58 6.40 4.33 -6.64
CA THR A 58 7.45 4.91 -5.79
C THR A 58 7.88 6.31 -6.29
N PRO A 59 8.04 7.29 -5.39
CA PRO A 59 7.59 7.26 -4.00
C PRO A 59 6.05 7.42 -3.90
N VAL A 60 5.44 6.77 -2.93
CA VAL A 60 4.00 6.87 -2.62
C VAL A 60 3.79 6.80 -1.11
N ASP A 61 2.98 7.69 -0.55
CA ASP A 61 2.63 7.62 0.87
C ASP A 61 1.64 6.48 1.13
N PHE A 62 1.65 5.91 2.33
CA PHE A 62 0.83 4.73 2.64
C PHE A 62 -0.67 4.95 2.38
N GLN A 63 -1.18 6.15 2.71
CA GLN A 63 -2.57 6.51 2.47
C GLN A 63 -2.91 6.56 0.98
N GLU A 64 -2.02 7.11 0.15
CA GLU A 64 -2.19 7.15 -1.31
C GLU A 64 -2.14 5.74 -1.91
N PHE A 65 -1.23 4.91 -1.41
CA PHE A 65 -1.13 3.50 -1.81
C PHE A 65 -2.41 2.73 -1.45
N ALA A 66 -2.89 2.86 -0.21
CA ALA A 66 -4.11 2.22 0.25
C ALA A 66 -5.34 2.68 -0.56
N ALA A 67 -5.45 3.98 -0.85
CA ALA A 67 -6.50 4.52 -1.70
C ALA A 67 -6.42 3.95 -3.13
N THR A 68 -5.22 3.84 -3.70
CA THR A 68 -4.99 3.24 -5.01
C THR A 68 -5.44 1.77 -5.04
N CYS A 69 -5.10 1.01 -4.00
CA CYS A 69 -5.53 -0.39 -3.86
C CYS A 69 -7.06 -0.50 -3.80
N ALA A 70 -7.71 0.34 -2.98
CA ALA A 70 -9.16 0.36 -2.86
C ALA A 70 -9.86 0.73 -4.20
N LEU A 71 -9.34 1.74 -4.91
CA LEU A 71 -9.83 2.13 -6.24
C LEU A 71 -9.63 1.04 -7.30
N ALA A 72 -8.57 0.24 -7.16
CA ALA A 72 -8.32 -0.92 -8.01
C ALA A 72 -9.18 -2.15 -7.64
N GLY A 73 -10.02 -2.06 -6.60
CA GLY A 73 -10.91 -3.13 -6.16
C GLY A 73 -10.30 -4.11 -5.16
N TYR A 74 -9.10 -3.84 -4.65
CA TYR A 74 -8.47 -4.69 -3.63
C TYR A 74 -9.00 -4.36 -2.24
N ALA A 75 -9.66 -5.33 -1.62
CA ALA A 75 -10.13 -5.25 -0.25
C ALA A 75 -9.24 -6.08 0.68
N VAL A 76 -8.95 -5.56 1.87
CA VAL A 76 -8.26 -6.30 2.94
C VAL A 76 -9.24 -6.55 4.07
N ARG A 77 -9.39 -7.80 4.48
CA ARG A 77 -10.27 -8.18 5.60
C ARG A 77 -9.75 -7.62 6.91
N GLU A 78 -10.65 -7.10 7.75
CA GLU A 78 -10.33 -6.74 9.12
C GLU A 78 -9.94 -8.00 9.92
N SER A 79 -8.71 -8.03 10.43
CA SER A 79 -8.13 -9.18 11.11
C SER A 79 -6.90 -8.74 11.91
N LYS A 80 -6.40 -9.64 12.77
CA LYS A 80 -5.14 -9.41 13.50
C LYS A 80 -3.96 -9.19 12.55
N ASP A 81 -3.98 -9.83 11.38
CA ASP A 81 -2.93 -9.71 10.37
C ASP A 81 -2.98 -8.36 9.68
N SER A 82 -4.18 -7.86 9.33
CA SER A 82 -4.31 -6.52 8.75
C SER A 82 -3.96 -5.43 9.76
N SER A 83 -4.34 -5.56 11.04
CA SER A 83 -3.87 -4.63 12.08
C SER A 83 -2.35 -4.65 12.30
N ARG A 84 -1.70 -5.81 12.08
CA ARG A 84 -0.23 -5.92 12.15
C ARG A 84 0.42 -5.25 10.95
N TRP A 85 -0.08 -5.55 9.75
CA TRP A 85 0.39 -4.95 8.50
C TRP A 85 0.28 -3.42 8.51
N LEU A 86 -0.87 -2.87 8.92
CA LEU A 86 -1.07 -1.42 9.06
C LEU A 86 -0.03 -0.78 9.99
N ARG A 87 0.24 -1.40 11.15
CA ARG A 87 1.25 -0.92 12.09
C ARG A 87 2.66 -0.97 11.50
N ALA A 88 3.03 -2.07 10.85
CA ALA A 88 4.34 -2.24 10.22
C ALA A 88 4.58 -1.24 9.08
N CYS A 89 3.52 -0.88 8.34
CA CYS A 89 3.55 0.14 7.29
C CYS A 89 3.67 1.58 7.83
N GLY A 90 3.68 1.77 9.16
CA GLY A 90 3.75 3.09 9.79
C GLY A 90 2.44 3.87 9.73
N ALA A 91 1.29 3.19 9.56
CA ALA A 91 -0.02 3.83 9.63
C ALA A 91 -0.35 4.18 11.09
N THR A 92 0.13 5.32 11.56
CA THR A 92 -0.30 5.90 12.84
C THR A 92 -1.60 6.68 12.61
N GLY A 93 -2.70 6.22 13.21
CA GLY A 93 -3.95 6.99 13.28
C GLY A 93 -5.03 6.71 12.24
N ILE A 94 -5.19 5.48 11.73
CA ILE A 94 -6.46 5.07 11.07
C ILE A 94 -7.48 4.73 12.17
N HIS A 95 -7.86 5.72 12.96
CA HIS A 95 -9.13 5.72 13.68
C HIS A 95 -10.01 6.69 12.91
N GLU A 96 -11.13 6.19 12.39
CA GLU A 96 -12.23 6.94 11.77
C GLU A 96 -12.04 7.37 10.30
N ALA A 97 -12.38 6.45 9.38
CA ALA A 97 -13.16 6.81 8.20
C ALA A 97 -14.40 5.90 8.18
N PRO A 98 -15.59 6.44 7.87
CA PRO A 98 -16.86 5.76 8.12
C PRO A 98 -16.98 4.56 7.18
N ILE A 99 -17.19 3.39 7.79
CA ILE A 99 -17.72 2.22 7.10
C ILE A 99 -19.07 2.67 6.52
N GLY A 100 -19.12 2.89 5.22
CA GLY A 100 -20.33 3.28 4.51
C GLY A 100 -21.38 2.18 4.69
N VAL A 101 -22.34 2.43 5.57
CA VAL A 101 -23.59 1.67 5.66
C VAL A 101 -24.35 1.95 4.37
N ARG A 102 -24.53 0.91 3.55
CA ARG A 102 -25.54 0.93 2.49
C ARG A 102 -26.90 0.67 3.14
N HIS A 103 -27.81 1.63 2.96
CA HIS A 103 -29.24 1.48 3.21
C HIS A 103 -29.86 0.44 2.26
#